data_AF-A0A938AEL3-F1
#
_entry.id   AF-A0A938AEL3-F1
#
_cell.length_a   1.000
_cell.length_b   1.000
_cell.length_c   1.000
_cell.angle_alpha   90.00
_cell.angle_beta   90.00
_cell.angle_gamma   90.00
#
_symmetry.space_group_name_H-M   'P 1'
#
loop_
_entity.id
_entity.type
_entity.pdbx_description
1 polymer ?
#
loop_
_entity_poly.entity_id
_entity_poly.type
_entity_poly.pdbx_seq_one_letter_code
_entity_poly.pdbx_strand_id
1 'polypeptide(L)' 'MPDASDEDLRADYQASLRIAGIVVPADRDQAMFDAFKMVREMIGALHRPWRYDEEPAHIQRPVAPDGSGR' A
#
# COMPACT_ATOMS: atom_id res chain seq x y z
N MET A 1 -0.72 17.10 -5.81
CA MET A 1 -1.79 16.45 -6.60
C MET A 1 -3.03 17.28 -6.35
N PRO A 2 -3.84 17.65 -7.36
CA PRO A 2 -5.19 18.14 -7.06
C PRO A 2 -5.89 17.09 -6.19
N ASP A 3 -6.69 17.53 -5.21
CA ASP A 3 -7.49 16.62 -4.41
C ASP A 3 -8.35 15.79 -5.37
N ALA A 4 -8.10 14.48 -5.42
CA ALA A 4 -8.83 13.58 -6.28
C ALA A 4 -10.31 13.65 -5.93
N SER A 5 -11.18 13.66 -6.93
CA SER A 5 -12.61 13.69 -6.67
C SER A 5 -13.05 12.39 -5.96
N ASP A 6 -14.18 12.43 -5.25
CA ASP A 6 -14.72 11.25 -4.59
C ASP A 6 -15.05 10.12 -5.60
N GLU A 7 -15.35 10.50 -6.86
CA GLU A 7 -15.54 9.58 -7.98
C GLU A 7 -14.22 8.90 -8.39
N ASP A 8 -13.14 9.66 -8.53
CA ASP A 8 -11.80 9.12 -8.83
C ASP A 8 -11.35 8.14 -7.72
N LEU A 9 -11.56 8.54 -6.46
CA LEU A 9 -11.23 7.71 -5.30
C LEU A 9 -12.05 6.41 -5.30
N ARG A 10 -13.34 6.47 -5.67
CA ARG A 10 -14.21 5.30 -5.76
C ARG A 10 -13.73 4.35 -6.86
N ALA A 11 -13.33 4.87 -8.02
CA ALA A 11 -12.78 4.06 -9.09
C ALA A 11 -11.48 3.35 -8.68
N ASP A 12 -10.56 4.06 -8.02
CA ASP A 12 -9.30 3.51 -7.53
C ASP A 12 -9.51 2.44 -6.45
N TYR A 13 -10.45 2.66 -5.53
CA TYR A 13 -10.85 1.66 -4.52
C TYR A 13 -11.35 0.37 -5.18
N GLN A 14 -12.27 0.47 -6.14
CA GLN A 14 -12.81 -0.69 -6.86
C GLN A 14 -11.74 -1.40 -7.71
N ALA A 15 -10.83 -0.64 -8.32
CA ALA A 15 -9.69 -1.22 -9.04
C ALA A 15 -8.75 -2.00 -8.10
N SER A 16 -8.45 -1.44 -6.91
CA SER A 16 -7.59 -2.06 -5.92
C SER A 16 -8.17 -3.38 -5.41
N LEU A 17 -9.46 -3.41 -5.10
CA LEU A 17 -10.17 -4.64 -4.71
C LEU A 17 -10.11 -5.71 -5.81
N ARG A 18 -10.33 -5.31 -7.07
CA ARG A 18 -10.27 -6.21 -8.23
C ARG A 18 -8.89 -6.82 -8.40
N ILE A 19 -7.84 -6.00 -8.34
CA ILE A 19 -6.44 -6.46 -8.48
C ILE A 19 -6.08 -7.43 -7.35
N ALA A 20 -6.50 -7.13 -6.13
CA ALA A 20 -6.26 -7.99 -4.97
C ALA A 20 -7.16 -9.25 -4.93
N GLY A 21 -8.17 -9.35 -5.81
CA GLY A 21 -9.15 -10.44 -5.79
C GLY A 21 -10.04 -10.44 -4.54
N ILE A 22 -10.23 -9.27 -3.91
CA ILE A 22 -10.99 -9.13 -2.67
C ILE A 22 -12.44 -8.79 -3.01
N VAL A 23 -13.37 -9.52 -2.39
CA VAL A 23 -14.81 -9.21 -2.42
C VAL A 23 -15.21 -8.65 -1.08
N VAL A 24 -15.76 -7.44 -1.08
CA VAL A 24 -16.28 -6.79 0.14
C VAL A 24 -17.79 -6.99 0.21
N PRO A 25 -18.33 -7.47 1.36
CA PRO A 25 -19.78 -7.53 1.58
C PRO A 25 -20.44 -6.16 1.40
N ALA A 26 -21.63 -6.12 0.79
CA ALA A 26 -22.31 -4.87 0.46
C ALA A 26 -22.60 -3.97 1.68
N ASP A 27 -22.87 -4.56 2.85
CA ASP A 27 -23.08 -3.85 4.12
C ASP A 27 -21.79 -3.19 4.67
N ARG A 28 -20.63 -3.59 4.14
CA ARG A 28 -19.31 -3.10 4.56
C ARG A 28 -18.63 -2.20 3.51
N ASP A 29 -19.13 -2.16 2.28
CA ASP A 29 -18.46 -1.46 1.18
C ASP A 29 -18.21 0.02 1.47
N GLN A 30 -19.21 0.72 2.01
CA GLN A 30 -19.06 2.14 2.34
C GLN A 30 -18.02 2.37 3.44
N ALA A 31 -18.02 1.53 4.49
CA ALA A 31 -17.04 1.63 5.57
C ALA A 31 -15.61 1.35 5.07
N MET A 32 -15.45 0.39 4.15
CA MET A 32 -14.17 0.08 3.52
C MET A 32 -13.70 1.21 2.60
N PHE A 33 -14.61 1.84 1.87
CA PHE A 33 -14.29 3.01 1.06
C PHE A 33 -13.85 4.21 1.92
N ASP A 34 -14.52 4.45 3.05
CA ASP A 34 -14.13 5.52 3.98
C ASP A 34 -12.74 5.26 4.60
N ALA A 35 -12.46 4.01 4.97
CA ALA A 35 -11.12 3.61 5.43
C ALA A 35 -10.05 3.78 4.33
N PHE A 36 -10.37 3.45 3.08
CA PHE A 36 -9.47 3.64 1.94
C PHE A 36 -9.07 5.12 1.76
N LYS A 37 -10.03 6.05 1.89
CA LYS A 37 -9.75 7.49 1.82
C LYS A 37 -8.77 7.92 2.90
N MET A 38 -8.99 7.52 4.15
CA MET A 38 -8.11 7.86 5.27
C MET A 38 -6.67 7.35 5.05
N VAL A 39 -6.52 6.10 4.57
CA VAL A 39 -5.19 5.53 4.31
C VAL A 39 -4.48 6.28 3.18
N ARG A 40 -5.20 6.67 2.12
CA ARG A 40 -4.62 7.41 1.01
C ARG A 40 -4.13 8.79 1.42
N GLU A 41 -4.88 9.50 2.26
CA GLU A 41 -4.46 10.77 2.86
C GLU A 41 -3.19 10.58 3.71
N MET A 42 -3.17 9.53 4.55
CA MET A 42 -2.00 9.21 5.37
C MET A 42 -0.76 8.92 4.51
N ILE A 43 -0.89 8.14 3.43
CA ILE A 43 0.21 7.86 2.51
C ILE A 43 0.69 9.16 1.84
N GLY A 44 -0.23 10.04 1.43
CA GLY A 44 0.09 11.36 0.90
C GLY A 44 0.90 12.21 1.88
N ALA A 45 0.56 12.17 3.17
CA ALA A 45 1.31 12.87 4.22
C ALA A 45 2.69 12.23 4.51
N LEU A 46 2.80 10.91 4.36
CA LEU A 46 4.05 10.16 4.51
C LEU A 46 5.00 10.28 3.31
N HIS A 47 4.53 10.86 2.20
CA HIS A 47 5.28 11.06 0.97
C HIS A 47 6.35 12.17 1.08
N ARG A 48 7.11 12.20 2.19
CA ARG A 48 8.39 12.89 2.23
C ARG A 48 9.37 12.10 1.37
N PRO A 49 10.31 12.76 0.66
CA PRO A 49 11.36 12.05 -0.04
C PRO A 49 12.14 11.22 0.98
N TRP A 50 12.00 9.89 0.90
CA TRP A 50 12.87 8.98 1.64
C TRP A 50 14.30 9.25 1.19
N ARG A 51 15.20 9.40 2.15
CA ARG A 51 16.60 9.54 1.78
C ARG A 51 17.07 8.17 1.31
N TYR A 52 17.81 8.15 0.20
CA TYR A 52 18.21 6.92 -0.48
C TYR A 52 19.15 6.03 0.38
N ASP A 53 19.70 6.59 1.46
CA ASP A 53 20.52 5.92 2.48
C ASP A 53 19.70 5.32 3.64
N GLU A 54 18.38 5.53 3.68
CA GLU A 54 17.49 4.88 4.65
C GLU A 54 17.14 3.47 4.15
N GLU A 55 17.91 2.49 4.63
CA GLU A 55 17.60 1.07 4.44
C GLU A 55 16.22 0.72 5.03
N PRO A 56 15.42 -0.15 4.39
CA PRO A 56 14.21 -0.70 5.00
C PRO A 56 14.50 -1.23 6.40
N ALA A 57 13.62 -0.94 7.37
CA ALA A 57 13.79 -1.35 8.77
C ALA A 57 14.03 -2.87 8.94
N HIS A 58 13.56 -3.67 7.98
CA HIS A 58 13.86 -5.09 7.89
C HIS A 58 14.35 -5.43 6.48
N ILE A 59 15.63 -5.83 6.39
CA ILE A 59 16.24 -6.44 5.21
C ILE A 59 16.54 -7.91 5.54
N GLN A 60 15.97 -8.83 4.76
CA GLN A 60 16.44 -10.22 4.77
C GLN A 60 17.82 -10.26 4.11
N ARG A 61 18.85 -10.52 4.90
CA ARG A 61 20.19 -10.76 4.39
C ARG A 61 20.27 -12.21 3.89
N PRO A 62 20.78 -12.47 2.68
CA PRO A 62 21.00 -13.83 2.24
C PRO A 62 21.92 -14.56 3.23
N VAL A 63 21.57 -15.79 3.55
CA VAL A 63 22.43 -16.68 4.33
C VAL A 63 23.71 -16.86 3.52
N ALA A 64 24.87 -16.53 4.12
CA ALA A 64 26.14 -16.76 3.47
C ALA A 64 26.24 -18.25 3.10
N PRO A 65 26.67 -18.61 1.88
CA PRO A 65 26.91 -20.00 1.56
C PRO A 65 27.86 -20.54 2.62
N ASP A 66 27.44 -21.60 3.29
CA ASP A 66 28.29 -22.35 4.19
C ASP A 66 29.56 -22.67 3.43
N GLY A 67 30.71 -22.26 3.97
CA GLY A 67 32.03 -22.43 3.37
C GLY A 67 32.48 -23.89 3.28
N SER A 68 31.57 -24.81 3.00
CA SER A 68 31.80 -26.21 2.66
C SER A 68 32.28 -26.31 1.21
N GLY A 69 33.38 -25.62 0.92
CA GLY A 69 34.31 -26.07 -0.11
C GLY A 69 35.03 -27.31 0.39
N ARG A 70 34.64 -28.47 -0.13
CA ARG A 70 35.52 -29.61 -0.32
C ARG A 70 35.33 -30.15 -1.72
#